data_AF-A0A9D7TLW6-F1
#
_entry.id   AF-A0A9D7TLW6-F1
#
_cell.length_a   1.000
_cell.length_b   1.000
_cell.length_c   1.000
_cell.angle_alpha   90.00
_cell.angle_beta   90.00
_cell.angle_gamma   90.00
#
_symmetry.space_group_name_H-M   'P 1'
#
loop_
_entity.id
_entity.type
_entity.pdbx_description
1 polymer ?
#
loop_
_entity_poly.entity_id
_entity_poly.type
_entity_poly.pdbx_seq_one_letter_code
_entity_poly.pdbx_strand_id
1 'polypeptide(L)'
;MKNLIDFLISTLLIVIYTFPSNAQPTQLCRTPLSVFYVGMTGLGASWARTTCETTVMSAGGIADIQNSLRNTMDGLEVLKDCYQFDTRELTLLISRIPTLTNVQAEAEIHTLVRKLQDVFARSNAVCDNRITLSSLYGAGLHLGAAQAHASCQQCGPTPMPMAFQTMIRNHLNTARDAFATYLPCVPGVLLSQFDAVTLNSMNSLVAHTDIVGVQINLLWNISLSDCCCECFSQPKKPNGVCKLDGSWTQDTPGVGSTVWEIKSDGTANERGIGYANGKAYLYGNILHIDWQTNTGYSGYYEWTLDGNCSSGIGTLVFKTGRTDSLKSTVKKY
;
A
#
# COMPACT_ATOMS: atom_id res chain seq x y z
N MET A 1 -47.28 -6.11 28.11
CA MET A 1 -46.31 -6.67 27.14
C MET A 1 -46.44 -6.00 25.78
N LYS A 2 -46.14 -4.69 25.72
CA LYS A 2 -46.11 -3.90 24.48
C LYS A 2 -45.03 -2.81 24.49
N ASN A 3 -44.14 -2.83 25.49
CA ASN A 3 -43.12 -1.79 25.73
C ASN A 3 -41.73 -2.41 25.97
N LEU A 4 -41.38 -3.46 25.22
CA LEU A 4 -40.02 -4.04 25.24
C LEU A 4 -39.43 -4.29 23.84
N ILE A 5 -40.19 -4.00 22.78
CA ILE A 5 -39.74 -4.15 21.38
C ILE A 5 -39.18 -2.82 20.84
N ASP A 6 -39.62 -1.68 21.37
CA ASP A 6 -39.11 -0.36 20.96
C ASP A 6 -37.75 0.03 21.58
N PHE A 7 -37.26 -0.73 22.57
CA PHE A 7 -35.98 -0.45 23.23
C PHE A 7 -34.79 -1.24 22.63
N LEU A 8 -35.06 -2.22 21.76
CA LEU A 8 -34.03 -3.04 21.11
C LEU A 8 -33.73 -2.62 19.66
N ILE A 9 -34.44 -1.63 19.12
CA ILE A 9 -34.18 -1.06 17.78
C ILE A 9 -33.24 0.15 17.85
N SER A 10 -32.89 0.63 19.05
CA SER A 10 -32.09 1.86 19.23
C SER A 10 -30.57 1.65 19.31
N THR A 11 -30.06 0.41 19.27
CA THR A 11 -28.61 0.10 19.32
C THR A 11 -28.03 -0.44 18.01
N LEU A 12 -28.79 -0.45 16.92
CA LEU A 12 -28.28 -0.74 15.58
C LEU A 12 -28.43 0.47 14.65
N LEU A 13 -28.08 1.66 15.16
CA LEU A 13 -27.81 2.80 14.29
C LEU A 13 -26.47 2.55 13.61
N ILE A 14 -26.58 1.95 12.43
CA ILE A 14 -25.76 2.25 11.26
C ILE A 14 -25.22 3.67 11.43
N VAL A 15 -23.91 3.79 11.62
CA VAL A 15 -23.20 5.04 11.37
C VAL A 15 -23.36 5.29 9.87
N ILE A 16 -24.47 5.95 9.50
CA ILE A 16 -24.62 6.55 8.19
C ILE A 16 -23.62 7.70 8.20
N TYR A 17 -22.40 7.42 7.73
CA TYR A 17 -21.48 8.44 7.29
C TYR A 17 -22.18 9.18 6.16
N THR A 18 -22.82 10.31 6.45
CA THR A 18 -23.21 11.26 5.42
C THR A 18 -21.95 11.90 4.89
N PHE A 19 -21.33 11.27 3.89
CA PHE A 19 -20.37 11.89 3.00
C PHE A 19 -21.11 12.92 2.14
N PRO A 20 -20.79 14.22 2.20
CA PRO A 20 -21.25 15.14 1.18
C PRO A 20 -20.34 15.01 -0.04
N SER A 21 -20.54 13.96 -0.85
CA SER A 21 -20.16 13.96 -2.26
C SER A 21 -20.93 12.84 -2.98
N ASN A 22 -21.61 13.15 -4.08
CA ASN A 22 -22.39 12.21 -4.92
C ASN A 22 -21.52 11.16 -5.65
N ALA A 23 -20.42 10.68 -5.08
CA ALA A 23 -19.61 9.60 -5.64
C ALA A 23 -19.85 8.32 -4.83
N GLN A 24 -20.44 7.29 -5.44
CA GLN A 24 -20.53 5.98 -4.82
C GLN A 24 -19.12 5.35 -4.73
N PRO A 25 -18.77 4.71 -3.61
CA PRO A 25 -17.47 4.02 -3.48
C PRO A 25 -17.34 2.91 -4.53
N THR A 26 -16.17 2.79 -5.16
CA THR A 26 -15.86 1.68 -6.06
C THR A 26 -15.57 0.45 -5.19
N GLN A 27 -16.43 -0.57 -5.27
CA GLN A 27 -16.22 -1.83 -4.56
C GLN A 27 -15.31 -2.77 -5.37
N LEU A 28 -14.30 -3.31 -4.72
CA LEU A 28 -13.23 -4.10 -5.33
C LEU A 28 -13.10 -5.43 -4.59
N CYS A 29 -13.60 -6.49 -5.20
CA CYS A 29 -13.65 -7.82 -4.59
C CYS A 29 -12.64 -8.77 -5.28
N ARG A 30 -12.93 -10.07 -5.23
CA ARG A 30 -12.28 -11.19 -5.96
C ARG A 30 -11.39 -10.79 -7.14
N THR A 31 -12.00 -10.34 -8.24
CA THR A 31 -11.27 -10.12 -9.49
C THR A 31 -10.27 -8.97 -9.36
N PRO A 32 -10.65 -7.73 -8.96
CA PRO A 32 -9.68 -6.67 -8.73
C PRO A 32 -8.55 -7.00 -7.75
N LEU A 33 -8.87 -7.63 -6.62
CA LEU A 33 -7.87 -7.97 -5.60
C LEU A 33 -6.89 -9.04 -6.09
N SER A 34 -7.36 -10.02 -6.86
CA SER A 34 -6.50 -11.04 -7.47
C SER A 34 -5.61 -10.48 -8.58
N VAL A 35 -6.15 -9.61 -9.45
CA VAL A 35 -5.38 -8.91 -10.48
C VAL A 35 -4.32 -8.00 -9.86
N PHE A 36 -4.68 -7.28 -8.79
CA PHE A 36 -3.73 -6.48 -8.04
C PHE A 36 -2.59 -7.33 -7.47
N TYR A 37 -2.91 -8.42 -6.78
CA TYR A 37 -1.92 -9.35 -6.23
C TYR A 37 -0.96 -9.85 -7.32
N VAL A 38 -1.48 -10.31 -8.47
CA VAL A 38 -0.66 -10.75 -9.62
C VAL A 38 0.21 -9.61 -10.15
N GLY A 39 -0.33 -8.40 -10.30
CA GLY A 39 0.47 -7.25 -10.71
C GLY A 39 1.65 -6.99 -9.77
N MET A 40 1.45 -7.13 -8.46
CA MET A 40 2.52 -6.95 -7.49
C MET A 40 3.56 -8.09 -7.54
N THR A 41 3.16 -9.32 -7.88
CA THR A 41 4.14 -10.37 -8.21
C THR A 41 5.01 -9.99 -9.42
N GLY A 42 4.43 -9.34 -10.43
CA GLY A 42 5.18 -8.78 -11.56
C GLY A 42 6.20 -7.72 -11.14
N LEU A 43 5.84 -6.82 -10.23
CA LEU A 43 6.76 -5.81 -9.70
C LEU A 43 7.96 -6.47 -8.99
N GLY A 44 7.67 -7.46 -8.15
CA GLY A 44 8.69 -8.25 -7.45
C GLY A 44 9.63 -8.99 -8.38
N ALA A 45 9.06 -9.67 -9.38
CA ALA A 45 9.82 -10.40 -10.38
C ALA A 45 10.73 -9.48 -11.19
N SER A 46 10.23 -8.30 -11.59
CA SER A 46 11.01 -7.27 -12.28
C SER A 46 12.20 -6.81 -11.46
N TRP A 47 11.97 -6.53 -10.16
CA TRP A 47 13.01 -6.10 -9.24
C TRP A 47 14.11 -7.17 -9.11
N ALA A 48 13.74 -8.39 -8.75
CA ALA A 48 14.70 -9.48 -8.56
C ALA A 48 15.44 -9.86 -9.84
N ARG A 49 14.76 -9.85 -11.01
CA ARG A 49 15.37 -10.24 -12.29
C ARG A 49 16.56 -9.37 -12.64
N THR A 50 16.54 -8.06 -12.32
CA THR A 50 17.69 -7.18 -12.56
C THR A 50 18.98 -7.68 -11.91
N THR A 51 18.89 -8.25 -10.70
CA THR A 51 20.06 -8.76 -9.96
C THR A 51 20.66 -10.04 -10.57
N CYS A 52 19.91 -10.71 -11.44
CA CYS A 52 20.36 -11.92 -12.13
C CYS A 52 21.02 -11.64 -13.48
N GLU A 53 20.83 -10.44 -14.02
CA GLU A 53 21.39 -10.05 -15.31
C GLU A 53 22.83 -9.53 -15.14
N THR A 54 23.61 -9.64 -16.20
CA THR A 54 24.93 -8.99 -16.29
C THR A 54 24.79 -7.47 -16.42
N THR A 55 25.91 -6.73 -16.27
CA THR A 55 25.91 -5.25 -16.36
C THR A 55 25.17 -4.72 -17.58
N VAL A 56 25.41 -5.34 -18.74
CA VAL A 56 24.56 -5.21 -19.91
C VAL A 56 23.52 -6.32 -19.84
N MET A 57 22.25 -5.96 -19.72
CA MET A 57 21.15 -6.92 -19.61
C MET A 57 20.93 -7.64 -20.95
N SER A 58 20.56 -8.92 -20.89
CA SER A 58 20.20 -9.68 -22.08
C SER A 58 18.87 -9.20 -22.67
N ALA A 59 18.67 -9.41 -23.97
CA ALA A 59 17.40 -9.07 -24.63
C ALA A 59 16.20 -9.81 -23.99
N GLY A 60 16.40 -11.07 -23.58
CA GLY A 60 15.39 -11.84 -22.85
C GLY A 60 15.09 -11.26 -21.47
N GLY A 61 16.12 -10.90 -20.70
CA GLY A 61 15.98 -10.24 -19.40
C GLY A 61 15.23 -8.91 -19.49
N ILE A 62 15.56 -8.08 -20.48
CA ILE A 62 14.85 -6.83 -20.76
C ILE A 62 13.36 -7.09 -21.05
N ALA A 63 13.06 -8.05 -21.93
CA ALA A 63 11.68 -8.39 -22.26
C ALA A 63 10.89 -8.90 -21.05
N ASP A 64 11.49 -9.76 -20.23
CA ASP A 64 10.87 -10.32 -19.02
C ASP A 64 10.57 -9.22 -17.98
N ILE A 65 11.51 -8.29 -17.77
CA ILE A 65 11.33 -7.13 -16.88
C ILE A 65 10.20 -6.23 -17.42
N GLN A 66 10.22 -5.90 -18.71
CA GLN A 66 9.19 -5.04 -19.31
C GLN A 66 7.80 -5.67 -19.22
N ASN A 67 7.67 -6.98 -19.47
CA ASN A 67 6.39 -7.69 -19.37
C ASN A 67 5.90 -7.75 -17.92
N SER A 68 6.79 -8.00 -16.97
CA SER A 68 6.45 -8.06 -15.54
C SER A 68 6.04 -6.68 -14.98
N LEU A 69 6.66 -5.60 -15.44
CA LEU A 69 6.24 -4.22 -15.15
C LEU A 69 4.91 -3.86 -15.82
N ARG A 70 4.59 -4.40 -17.01
CA ARG A 70 3.25 -4.24 -17.62
C ARG A 70 2.16 -4.94 -16.80
N ASN A 71 2.42 -6.15 -16.30
CA ASN A 71 1.50 -6.80 -15.36
C ASN A 71 1.28 -5.95 -14.10
N THR A 72 2.33 -5.26 -13.64
CA THR A 72 2.22 -4.29 -12.54
C THR A 72 1.26 -3.15 -12.91
N MET A 73 1.36 -2.60 -14.12
CA MET A 73 0.42 -1.57 -14.60
C MET A 73 -1.02 -2.04 -14.56
N ASP A 74 -1.30 -3.26 -15.01
CA ASP A 74 -2.65 -3.82 -15.01
C ASP A 74 -3.20 -3.98 -13.57
N GLY A 75 -2.36 -4.44 -12.65
CA GLY A 75 -2.69 -4.53 -11.23
C GLY A 75 -2.93 -3.17 -10.56
N LEU A 76 -2.19 -2.15 -10.98
CA LEU A 76 -2.38 -0.77 -10.52
C LEU A 76 -3.70 -0.20 -11.08
N GLU A 77 -3.94 -0.32 -12.38
CA GLU A 77 -5.11 0.26 -13.06
C GLU A 77 -6.44 -0.20 -12.43
N VAL A 78 -6.53 -1.45 -11.98
CA VAL A 78 -7.75 -1.99 -11.37
C VAL A 78 -8.08 -1.37 -10.00
N LEU A 79 -7.09 -0.78 -9.32
CA LEU A 79 -7.23 -0.14 -8.00
C LEU A 79 -7.01 1.38 -8.05
N LYS A 80 -7.04 2.00 -9.24
CA LYS A 80 -6.71 3.43 -9.41
C LYS A 80 -7.52 4.41 -8.55
N ASP A 81 -8.71 4.01 -8.10
CA ASP A 81 -9.57 4.83 -7.25
C ASP A 81 -9.18 4.75 -5.75
N CYS A 82 -8.32 3.81 -5.37
CA CYS A 82 -7.91 3.52 -3.99
C CYS A 82 -6.66 4.27 -3.52
N TYR A 83 -5.95 4.90 -4.45
CA TYR A 83 -4.63 5.46 -4.18
C TYR A 83 -4.30 6.60 -5.15
N GLN A 84 -3.22 7.32 -4.87
CA GLN A 84 -2.68 8.35 -5.77
C GLN A 84 -1.28 7.93 -6.24
N PHE A 85 -1.18 7.54 -7.51
CA PHE A 85 0.09 7.24 -8.16
C PHE A 85 0.00 7.58 -9.65
N ASP A 86 0.99 8.31 -10.15
CA ASP A 86 1.07 8.66 -11.57
C ASP A 86 1.62 7.46 -12.35
N THR A 87 0.72 6.70 -12.97
CA THR A 87 1.08 5.50 -13.77
C THR A 87 1.99 5.83 -14.96
N ARG A 88 2.10 7.11 -15.37
CA ARG A 88 3.07 7.54 -16.39
C ARG A 88 4.51 7.32 -15.94
N GLU A 89 4.79 7.37 -14.65
CA GLU A 89 6.12 7.05 -14.12
C GLU A 89 6.53 5.62 -14.45
N LEU A 90 5.59 4.67 -14.33
CA LEU A 90 5.81 3.27 -14.67
C LEU A 90 5.97 3.07 -16.19
N THR A 91 5.13 3.72 -17.00
CA THR A 91 5.28 3.70 -18.47
C THR A 91 6.64 4.24 -18.93
N LEU A 92 7.11 5.32 -18.32
CA LEU A 92 8.43 5.91 -18.60
C LEU A 92 9.58 5.02 -18.14
N LEU A 93 9.44 4.34 -17.00
CA LEU A 93 10.43 3.35 -16.57
C LEU A 93 10.51 2.19 -17.56
N ILE A 94 9.38 1.60 -17.95
CA ILE A 94 9.30 0.48 -18.89
C ILE A 94 10.01 0.79 -20.22
N SER A 95 9.81 2.00 -20.76
CA SER A 95 10.44 2.40 -22.02
C SER A 95 11.94 2.62 -21.90
N ARG A 96 12.43 2.94 -20.70
CA ARG A 96 13.84 3.20 -20.42
C ARG A 96 14.64 1.94 -20.08
N ILE A 97 14.02 0.87 -19.57
CA ILE A 97 14.70 -0.40 -19.22
C ILE A 97 15.75 -0.84 -20.24
N PRO A 98 15.49 -0.85 -21.57
CA PRO A 98 16.47 -1.32 -22.56
C PRO A 98 17.78 -0.51 -22.62
N THR A 99 17.78 0.71 -22.08
CA THR A 99 18.92 1.64 -22.08
C THR A 99 19.70 1.64 -20.77
N LEU A 100 19.18 0.99 -19.74
CA LEU A 100 19.78 0.97 -18.41
C LEU A 100 20.73 -0.23 -18.26
N THR A 101 21.73 -0.09 -17.39
CA THR A 101 22.45 -1.24 -16.85
C THR A 101 21.56 -1.99 -15.84
N ASN A 102 21.93 -3.22 -15.49
CA ASN A 102 21.23 -3.98 -14.45
C ASN A 102 21.14 -3.21 -13.11
N VAL A 103 22.22 -2.57 -12.66
CA VAL A 103 22.27 -1.79 -11.41
C VAL A 103 21.37 -0.56 -11.47
N GLN A 104 21.35 0.13 -12.62
CA GLN A 104 20.48 1.29 -12.81
C GLN A 104 19.00 0.87 -12.82
N ALA A 105 18.67 -0.21 -13.53
CA ALA A 105 17.32 -0.76 -13.56
C ALA A 105 16.87 -1.21 -12.16
N GLU A 106 17.74 -1.90 -11.41
CA GLU A 106 17.46 -2.31 -10.03
C GLU A 106 17.14 -1.10 -9.15
N ALA A 107 17.97 -0.06 -9.19
CA ALA A 107 17.81 1.14 -8.38
C ALA A 107 16.48 1.88 -8.70
N GLU A 108 16.12 1.98 -9.98
CA GLU A 108 14.87 2.62 -10.38
C GLU A 108 13.63 1.79 -10.01
N ILE A 109 13.67 0.48 -10.22
CA ILE A 109 12.57 -0.41 -9.82
C ILE A 109 12.43 -0.44 -8.29
N HIS A 110 13.53 -0.47 -7.54
CA HIS A 110 13.50 -0.41 -6.08
C HIS A 110 12.94 0.93 -5.57
N THR A 111 13.24 2.04 -6.24
CA THR A 111 12.63 3.34 -5.94
C THR A 111 11.12 3.30 -6.14
N LEU A 112 10.66 2.69 -7.25
CA LEU A 112 9.24 2.47 -7.50
C LEU A 112 8.59 1.57 -6.44
N VAL A 113 9.26 0.48 -6.03
CA VAL A 113 8.80 -0.41 -4.95
C VAL A 113 8.53 0.38 -3.69
N ARG A 114 9.51 1.14 -3.17
CA ARG A 114 9.33 1.92 -1.94
C ARG A 114 8.18 2.93 -2.06
N LYS A 115 8.11 3.62 -3.20
CA LYS A 115 7.03 4.59 -3.45
C LYS A 115 5.65 3.92 -3.44
N LEU A 116 5.49 2.77 -4.09
CA LEU A 116 4.23 2.04 -4.08
C LEU A 116 3.91 1.47 -2.69
N GLN A 117 4.91 1.01 -1.95
CA GLN A 117 4.73 0.58 -0.56
C GLN A 117 4.15 1.71 0.31
N ASP A 118 4.68 2.93 0.19
CA ASP A 118 4.16 4.11 0.89
C ASP A 118 2.74 4.46 0.43
N VAL A 119 2.48 4.40 -0.88
CA VAL A 119 1.16 4.65 -1.47
C VAL A 119 0.10 3.69 -0.91
N PHE A 120 0.39 2.39 -0.83
CA PHE A 120 -0.56 1.41 -0.32
C PHE A 120 -0.71 1.46 1.21
N ALA A 121 0.37 1.77 1.93
CA ALA A 121 0.31 2.03 3.37
C ALA A 121 -0.62 3.20 3.72
N ARG A 122 -0.73 4.19 2.83
CA ARG A 122 -1.61 5.36 2.95
C ARG A 122 -2.92 5.24 2.16
N SER A 123 -3.21 4.07 1.59
CA SER A 123 -4.44 3.87 0.83
C SER A 123 -5.67 4.14 1.70
N ASN A 124 -6.70 4.71 1.09
CA ASN A 124 -7.96 4.99 1.76
C ASN A 124 -8.98 3.86 1.63
N ALA A 125 -8.55 2.71 1.10
CA ALA A 125 -9.38 1.53 0.98
C ALA A 125 -9.85 1.07 2.36
N VAL A 126 -11.15 0.79 2.48
CA VAL A 126 -11.73 0.12 3.65
C VAL A 126 -12.10 -1.28 3.23
N CYS A 127 -11.47 -2.27 3.83
CA CYS A 127 -11.66 -3.65 3.43
C CYS A 127 -12.29 -4.50 4.52
N ASP A 128 -12.98 -5.54 4.08
CA ASP A 128 -13.58 -6.54 4.95
C ASP A 128 -12.55 -7.19 5.86
N ASN A 129 -12.99 -7.62 7.05
CA ASN A 129 -12.14 -8.32 8.01
C ASN A 129 -10.84 -7.58 8.39
N ARG A 130 -10.80 -6.25 8.19
CA ARG A 130 -9.65 -5.38 8.49
C ARG A 130 -8.38 -5.72 7.69
N ILE A 131 -8.51 -6.37 6.53
CA ILE A 131 -7.37 -6.54 5.63
C ILE A 131 -6.91 -5.19 5.09
N THR A 132 -5.69 -5.15 4.57
CA THR A 132 -5.12 -3.93 3.94
C THR A 132 -4.60 -4.26 2.55
N LEU A 133 -4.63 -3.29 1.63
CA LEU A 133 -3.97 -3.45 0.33
C LEU A 133 -2.46 -3.70 0.47
N SER A 134 -1.84 -3.18 1.53
CA SER A 134 -0.43 -3.46 1.88
C SER A 134 -0.15 -4.95 2.09
N SER A 135 -1.12 -5.73 2.57
CA SER A 135 -0.96 -7.19 2.75
C SER A 135 -0.77 -7.89 1.40
N LEU A 136 -1.65 -7.65 0.43
CA LEU A 136 -1.56 -8.20 -0.93
C LEU A 136 -0.37 -7.63 -1.69
N TYR A 137 -0.06 -6.34 -1.49
CA TYR A 137 1.12 -5.70 -2.05
C TYR A 137 2.41 -6.40 -1.60
N GLY A 138 2.64 -6.51 -0.29
CA GLY A 138 3.84 -7.11 0.26
C GLY A 138 3.97 -8.58 -0.07
N ALA A 139 2.86 -9.33 0.02
CA ALA A 139 2.83 -10.75 -0.32
C ALA A 139 3.17 -10.97 -1.80
N GLY A 140 2.52 -10.23 -2.71
CA GLY A 140 2.78 -10.32 -4.15
C GLY A 140 4.22 -9.93 -4.50
N LEU A 141 4.66 -8.76 -4.05
CA LEU A 141 6.01 -8.23 -4.30
C LEU A 141 7.09 -9.24 -3.90
N HIS A 142 7.08 -9.70 -2.65
CA HIS A 142 8.16 -10.56 -2.18
C HIS A 142 8.07 -11.97 -2.78
N LEU A 143 6.87 -12.50 -3.03
CA LEU A 143 6.75 -13.81 -3.66
C LEU A 143 7.15 -13.79 -5.14
N GLY A 144 6.89 -12.69 -5.86
CA GLY A 144 7.40 -12.46 -7.20
C GLY A 144 8.93 -12.38 -7.24
N ALA A 145 9.52 -11.65 -6.29
CA ALA A 145 10.98 -11.56 -6.17
C ALA A 145 11.62 -12.92 -5.89
N ALA A 146 11.08 -13.68 -4.92
CA ALA A 146 11.51 -15.04 -4.62
C ALA A 146 11.47 -15.96 -5.87
N GLN A 147 10.37 -15.90 -6.62
CA GLN A 147 10.17 -16.69 -7.83
C GLN A 147 11.19 -16.35 -8.92
N ALA A 148 11.45 -15.05 -9.15
CA ALA A 148 12.43 -14.62 -10.14
C ALA A 148 13.85 -15.06 -9.76
N HIS A 149 14.26 -14.87 -8.51
CA HIS A 149 15.56 -15.35 -8.03
C HIS A 149 15.72 -16.87 -8.18
N ALA A 150 14.68 -17.65 -7.86
CA ALA A 150 14.69 -19.10 -8.10
C ALA A 150 14.75 -19.43 -9.60
N SER A 151 14.04 -18.67 -10.44
CA SER A 151 14.04 -18.83 -11.90
C SER A 151 15.44 -18.65 -12.49
N CYS A 152 16.21 -17.67 -12.00
CA CYS A 152 17.57 -17.41 -12.46
C CYS A 152 18.54 -18.57 -12.17
N GLN A 153 18.21 -19.44 -11.22
CA GLN A 153 19.05 -20.54 -10.79
C GLN A 153 18.61 -21.90 -11.36
N GLN A 154 17.54 -21.96 -12.16
CA GLN A 154 17.02 -23.21 -12.72
C GLN A 154 18.08 -24.01 -13.50
N CYS A 155 18.97 -23.33 -14.21
CA CYS A 155 20.07 -23.94 -14.95
C CYS A 155 21.43 -23.74 -14.26
N GLY A 156 21.44 -23.27 -13.01
CA GLY A 156 22.64 -23.00 -12.23
C GLY A 156 23.19 -24.23 -11.51
N PRO A 157 24.24 -24.05 -10.69
CA PRO A 157 24.80 -25.11 -9.86
C PRO A 157 23.76 -25.72 -8.91
N THR A 158 23.85 -27.03 -8.69
CA THR A 158 23.04 -27.75 -7.70
C THR A 158 23.91 -28.29 -6.56
N PRO A 159 23.48 -28.15 -5.29
CA PRO A 159 22.32 -27.36 -4.86
C PRO A 159 22.54 -25.87 -5.13
N MET A 160 21.44 -25.11 -5.20
CA MET A 160 21.49 -23.66 -5.40
C MET A 160 22.49 -23.01 -4.43
N PRO A 161 23.31 -22.03 -4.82
CA PRO A 161 24.25 -21.40 -3.89
C PRO A 161 23.55 -20.82 -2.64
N MET A 162 24.17 -20.99 -1.48
CA MET A 162 23.58 -20.61 -0.18
C MET A 162 23.12 -19.14 -0.12
N ALA A 163 23.85 -18.23 -0.77
CA ALA A 163 23.46 -16.82 -0.83
C ALA A 163 22.08 -16.62 -1.50
N PHE A 164 21.79 -17.34 -2.59
CA PHE A 164 20.49 -17.30 -3.24
C PHE A 164 19.41 -17.97 -2.38
N GLN A 165 19.73 -19.09 -1.72
CA GLN A 165 18.78 -19.73 -0.80
C GLN A 165 18.37 -18.78 0.33
N THR A 166 19.34 -18.12 0.98
CA THR A 166 19.08 -17.17 2.07
C THR A 166 18.22 -16.01 1.60
N MET A 167 18.54 -15.41 0.46
CA MET A 167 17.77 -14.29 -0.06
C MET A 167 16.35 -14.70 -0.47
N ILE A 168 16.17 -15.85 -1.13
CA ILE A 168 14.83 -16.38 -1.47
C ILE A 168 14.04 -16.64 -0.19
N ARG A 169 14.67 -17.23 0.83
CA ARG A 169 14.02 -17.46 2.14
C ARG A 169 13.59 -16.16 2.80
N ASN A 170 14.40 -15.11 2.74
CA ASN A 170 14.03 -13.80 3.28
C ASN A 170 12.78 -13.24 2.57
N HIS A 171 12.72 -13.32 1.24
CA HIS A 171 11.52 -12.92 0.51
C HIS A 171 10.30 -13.78 0.88
N LEU A 172 10.45 -15.09 1.00
CA LEU A 172 9.35 -15.98 1.40
C LEU A 172 8.83 -15.66 2.80
N ASN A 173 9.71 -15.36 3.76
CA ASN A 173 9.31 -14.95 5.11
C ASN A 173 8.55 -13.63 5.08
N THR A 174 9.05 -12.62 4.37
CA THR A 174 8.35 -11.32 4.26
C THR A 174 7.01 -11.47 3.54
N ALA A 175 6.93 -12.31 2.51
CA ALA A 175 5.67 -12.58 1.82
C ALA A 175 4.65 -13.27 2.74
N ARG A 176 5.09 -14.27 3.51
CA ARG A 176 4.28 -14.98 4.52
C ARG A 176 3.72 -14.02 5.55
N ASP A 177 4.58 -13.18 6.12
CA ASP A 177 4.21 -12.26 7.20
C ASP A 177 3.27 -11.16 6.69
N ALA A 178 3.48 -10.66 5.47
CA ALA A 178 2.54 -9.75 4.82
C ALA A 178 1.18 -10.41 4.56
N PHE A 179 1.17 -11.64 4.04
CA PHE A 179 -0.06 -12.36 3.72
C PHE A 179 -0.86 -12.79 4.95
N ALA A 180 -0.21 -12.96 6.11
CA ALA A 180 -0.88 -13.34 7.36
C ALA A 180 -2.06 -12.43 7.70
N THR A 181 -1.98 -11.14 7.35
CA THR A 181 -3.06 -10.16 7.57
C THR A 181 -4.29 -10.43 6.70
N TYR A 182 -4.13 -11.13 5.58
CA TYR A 182 -5.20 -11.47 4.63
C TYR A 182 -5.92 -12.79 4.97
N LEU A 183 -5.36 -13.62 5.86
CA LEU A 183 -5.93 -14.92 6.24
C LEU A 183 -7.41 -14.92 6.65
N PRO A 184 -7.96 -13.89 7.33
CA PRO A 184 -9.39 -13.85 7.63
C PRO A 184 -10.30 -13.97 6.39
N CYS A 185 -9.80 -13.59 5.21
CA CYS A 185 -10.51 -13.71 3.94
C CYS A 185 -10.34 -15.06 3.24
N VAL A 186 -9.35 -15.85 3.66
CA VAL A 186 -8.92 -17.10 3.01
C VAL A 186 -8.48 -18.14 4.06
N PRO A 187 -9.39 -18.56 4.97
CA PRO A 187 -9.02 -19.38 6.12
C PRO A 187 -8.43 -20.76 5.77
N GLY A 188 -8.60 -21.23 4.53
CA GLY A 188 -8.02 -22.49 4.05
C GLY A 188 -6.53 -22.41 3.67
N VAL A 189 -5.93 -21.21 3.64
CA VAL A 189 -4.53 -21.03 3.28
C VAL A 189 -3.62 -21.30 4.48
N LEU A 190 -2.66 -22.21 4.31
CA LEU A 190 -1.66 -22.52 5.33
C LEU A 190 -0.38 -21.70 5.09
N LEU A 191 0.03 -20.89 6.08
CA LEU A 191 1.29 -20.13 6.00
C LEU A 191 2.55 -21.01 5.99
N SER A 192 2.45 -22.26 6.46
CA SER A 192 3.56 -23.22 6.42
C SER A 192 3.99 -23.59 4.99
N GLN A 193 3.17 -23.31 3.97
CA GLN A 193 3.56 -23.56 2.58
C GLN A 193 4.76 -22.71 2.11
N PHE A 194 4.92 -21.51 2.67
CA PHE A 194 6.10 -20.67 2.42
C PHE A 194 7.36 -21.31 3.01
N ASP A 195 7.21 -21.96 4.16
CA ASP A 195 8.31 -22.63 4.85
C ASP A 195 8.74 -23.93 4.15
N ALA A 196 7.78 -24.60 3.49
CA ALA A 196 7.94 -25.88 2.80
C ALA A 196 8.69 -25.79 1.45
N VAL A 197 9.02 -24.59 0.96
CA VAL A 197 9.79 -24.41 -0.28
C VAL A 197 11.17 -25.04 -0.15
N THR A 198 11.50 -25.97 -1.05
CA THR A 198 12.74 -26.76 -1.01
C THR A 198 13.88 -26.02 -1.71
N LEU A 199 14.68 -25.27 -0.94
CA LEU A 199 15.76 -24.43 -1.48
C LEU A 199 17.10 -25.16 -1.68
N ASN A 200 17.33 -26.26 -0.96
CA ASN A 200 18.59 -27.02 -0.99
C ASN A 200 18.52 -28.29 -1.84
N SER A 201 17.53 -28.37 -2.74
CA SER A 201 17.35 -29.51 -3.65
C SER A 201 18.56 -29.69 -4.58
N MET A 202 18.89 -30.94 -4.91
CA MET A 202 19.84 -31.28 -5.98
C MET A 202 19.27 -31.05 -7.39
N ASN A 203 18.00 -30.66 -7.47
CA ASN A 203 17.36 -30.17 -8.68
C ASN A 203 16.90 -28.72 -8.41
N SER A 204 17.61 -27.76 -9.01
CA SER A 204 17.37 -26.32 -8.87
C SER A 204 15.98 -25.87 -9.36
N LEU A 205 15.32 -26.67 -10.20
CA LEU A 205 13.95 -26.40 -10.64
C LEU A 205 12.93 -26.50 -9.49
N VAL A 206 13.19 -27.34 -8.48
CA VAL A 206 12.25 -27.63 -7.39
C VAL A 206 11.87 -26.35 -6.63
N ALA A 207 12.85 -25.52 -6.27
CA ALA A 207 12.58 -24.27 -5.57
C ALA A 207 11.65 -23.36 -6.37
N HIS A 208 11.86 -23.25 -7.69
CA HIS A 208 10.99 -22.45 -8.55
C HIS A 208 9.58 -23.04 -8.62
N THR A 209 9.43 -24.34 -8.82
CA THR A 209 8.11 -24.99 -8.92
C THR A 209 7.33 -24.90 -7.62
N ASP A 210 7.99 -25.04 -6.47
CA ASP A 210 7.37 -24.89 -5.15
C ASP A 210 6.82 -23.46 -4.99
N ILE A 211 7.61 -22.44 -5.34
CA ILE A 211 7.21 -21.04 -5.23
C ILE A 211 6.04 -20.71 -6.18
N VAL A 212 6.08 -21.21 -7.41
CA VAL A 212 4.96 -21.07 -8.36
C VAL A 212 3.70 -21.75 -7.80
N GLY A 213 3.85 -22.91 -7.16
CA GLY A 213 2.75 -23.58 -6.45
C GLY A 213 2.13 -22.71 -5.36
N VAL A 214 2.96 -22.04 -4.54
CA VAL A 214 2.48 -21.07 -3.54
C VAL A 214 1.77 -19.90 -4.22
N GLN A 215 2.34 -19.28 -5.26
CA GLN A 215 1.72 -18.16 -5.98
C GLN A 215 0.33 -18.51 -6.51
N ILE A 216 0.21 -19.66 -7.17
CA ILE A 216 -1.06 -20.15 -7.71
C ILE A 216 -2.05 -20.40 -6.58
N ASN A 217 -1.65 -21.05 -5.50
CA ASN A 217 -2.53 -21.31 -4.36
C ASN A 217 -3.10 -20.01 -3.76
N LEU A 218 -2.24 -19.01 -3.54
CA LEU A 218 -2.68 -17.70 -3.02
C LEU A 218 -3.61 -16.99 -4.01
N LEU A 219 -3.26 -16.95 -5.30
CA LEU A 219 -4.10 -16.37 -6.35
C LEU A 219 -5.50 -16.99 -6.34
N TRP A 220 -5.59 -18.32 -6.38
CA TRP A 220 -6.87 -19.03 -6.37
C TRP A 220 -7.71 -18.68 -5.14
N ASN A 221 -7.10 -18.66 -3.96
CA ASN A 221 -7.82 -18.32 -2.73
C ASN A 221 -8.29 -16.86 -2.71
N ILE A 222 -7.48 -15.90 -3.19
CA ILE A 222 -7.90 -14.49 -3.31
C ILE A 222 -9.06 -14.37 -4.30
N SER A 223 -8.96 -15.01 -5.47
CA SER A 223 -10.00 -14.99 -6.52
C SER A 223 -11.32 -15.63 -6.08
N LEU A 224 -11.29 -16.52 -5.08
CA LEU A 224 -12.47 -17.17 -4.52
C LEU A 224 -12.97 -16.52 -3.22
N SER A 225 -12.20 -15.58 -2.64
CA SER A 225 -12.56 -14.94 -1.37
C SER A 225 -13.80 -14.05 -1.48
N ASP A 226 -14.56 -13.91 -0.41
CA ASP A 226 -15.70 -12.98 -0.37
C ASP A 226 -15.31 -11.56 0.05
N CYS A 227 -14.04 -11.34 0.38
CA CYS A 227 -13.58 -10.05 0.84
C CYS A 227 -13.54 -9.02 -0.29
N CYS A 228 -14.07 -7.85 0.04
CA CYS A 228 -14.03 -6.67 -0.78
C CYS A 228 -13.28 -5.55 -0.06
N CYS A 229 -12.79 -4.61 -0.86
CA CYS A 229 -12.31 -3.32 -0.45
C CYS A 229 -13.20 -2.26 -1.10
N GLU A 230 -13.68 -1.31 -0.30
CA GLU A 230 -14.32 -0.10 -0.78
C GLU A 230 -13.27 0.98 -0.93
N CYS A 231 -13.13 1.48 -2.15
CA CYS A 231 -12.30 2.63 -2.43
C CYS A 231 -13.18 3.85 -2.58
N PHE A 232 -13.05 4.73 -1.61
CA PHE A 232 -13.68 6.03 -1.68
C PHE A 232 -12.90 6.82 -2.72
N SER A 233 -13.57 7.33 -3.75
CA SER A 233 -12.90 8.20 -4.72
C SER A 233 -12.20 9.31 -3.96
N GLN A 234 -10.86 9.29 -3.99
CA GLN A 234 -10.08 10.40 -3.45
C GLN A 234 -10.50 11.65 -4.23
N PRO A 235 -10.80 12.75 -3.54
CA PRO A 235 -11.27 13.95 -4.21
C PRO A 235 -10.26 14.38 -5.29
N LYS A 236 -10.77 14.66 -6.50
CA LYS A 236 -9.97 15.04 -7.68
C LYS A 236 -8.89 16.05 -7.31
N LYS A 237 -7.70 15.90 -7.88
CA LYS A 237 -6.62 16.91 -7.82
C LYS A 237 -7.24 18.30 -8.08
N PRO A 238 -6.98 19.30 -7.21
CA PRO A 238 -7.60 20.62 -7.32
C PRO A 238 -7.35 21.28 -8.67
N ASN A 239 -8.39 21.92 -9.23
CA ASN A 239 -8.27 22.79 -10.40
C ASN A 239 -7.63 24.16 -10.05
N GLY A 240 -7.10 24.33 -8.84
CA GLY A 240 -6.39 25.52 -8.37
C GLY A 240 -5.36 25.19 -7.28
N VAL A 241 -4.34 26.03 -7.11
CA VAL A 241 -3.29 25.81 -6.09
C VAL A 241 -3.92 25.95 -4.70
N CYS A 242 -3.96 24.87 -3.92
CA CYS A 242 -4.40 24.94 -2.53
C CYS A 242 -3.58 25.98 -1.76
N LYS A 243 -4.25 26.76 -0.91
CA LYS A 243 -3.60 27.75 -0.05
C LYS A 243 -3.40 27.19 1.35
N LEU A 244 -2.17 27.30 1.84
CA LEU A 244 -1.74 26.82 3.16
C LEU A 244 -2.41 27.60 4.29
N ASP A 245 -2.52 28.92 4.13
CA ASP A 245 -3.12 29.78 5.14
C ASP A 245 -4.63 29.53 5.28
N GLY A 246 -5.08 29.49 6.54
CA GLY A 246 -6.48 29.28 6.88
C GLY A 246 -6.69 28.68 8.27
N SER A 247 -7.97 28.61 8.64
CA SER A 247 -8.40 27.88 9.83
C SER A 247 -8.94 26.52 9.40
N TRP A 248 -8.51 25.47 10.08
CA TRP A 248 -8.77 24.08 9.69
C TRP A 248 -9.27 23.30 10.89
N THR A 249 -10.52 22.86 10.87
CA THR A 249 -11.07 21.98 11.90
C THR A 249 -10.66 20.55 11.59
N GLN A 250 -9.92 19.91 12.49
CA GLN A 250 -9.62 18.49 12.41
C GLN A 250 -10.53 17.68 13.34
N ASP A 251 -10.82 16.45 12.95
CA ASP A 251 -11.43 15.45 13.82
C ASP A 251 -10.67 14.12 13.72
N THR A 252 -10.26 13.61 14.88
CA THR A 252 -9.54 12.33 15.01
C THR A 252 -10.26 11.45 16.01
N PRO A 253 -10.93 10.36 15.58
CA PRO A 253 -11.62 9.45 16.47
C PRO A 253 -10.71 8.89 17.56
N GLY A 254 -11.18 8.93 18.81
CA GLY A 254 -10.41 8.50 19.98
C GLY A 254 -9.40 9.53 20.52
N VAL A 255 -9.28 10.70 19.89
CA VAL A 255 -8.51 11.86 20.39
C VAL A 255 -9.43 13.07 20.58
N GLY A 256 -10.20 13.42 19.56
CA GLY A 256 -11.15 14.54 19.57
C GLY A 256 -10.90 15.55 18.45
N SER A 257 -11.76 16.57 18.39
CA SER A 257 -11.74 17.60 17.35
C SER A 257 -11.08 18.90 17.84
N THR A 258 -10.24 19.50 16.99
CA THR A 258 -9.53 20.76 17.30
C THR A 258 -9.43 21.65 16.06
N VAL A 259 -9.07 22.93 16.24
CA VAL A 259 -8.91 23.88 15.14
C VAL A 259 -7.44 24.28 14.99
N TRP A 260 -6.87 24.07 13.82
CA TRP A 260 -5.55 24.56 13.45
C TRP A 260 -5.66 25.92 12.75
N GLU A 261 -5.03 26.94 13.31
CA GLU A 261 -4.82 28.24 12.66
C GLU A 261 -3.43 28.25 12.01
N ILE A 262 -3.41 28.27 10.68
CA ILE A 262 -2.19 28.19 9.89
C ILE A 262 -1.98 29.52 9.16
N LYS A 263 -0.79 30.10 9.33
CA LYS A 263 -0.34 31.30 8.63
C LYS A 263 0.36 30.95 7.32
N SER A 264 0.49 31.93 6.43
CA SER A 264 1.15 31.75 5.13
C SER A 264 2.63 31.39 5.21
N ASP A 265 3.30 31.68 6.34
CA ASP A 265 4.67 31.28 6.66
C ASP A 265 4.80 29.84 7.22
N GLY A 266 3.70 29.09 7.21
CA GLY A 266 3.61 27.74 7.76
C GLY A 266 3.57 27.68 9.28
N THR A 267 3.49 28.80 10.00
CA THR A 267 3.27 28.75 11.46
C THR A 267 1.87 28.24 11.76
N ALA A 268 1.77 27.17 12.56
CA ALA A 268 0.51 26.50 12.87
C ALA A 268 0.29 26.46 14.39
N ASN A 269 -0.91 26.86 14.83
CA ASN A 269 -1.31 26.80 16.24
C ASN A 269 -2.66 26.11 16.37
N GLU A 270 -2.74 25.15 17.29
CA GLU A 270 -3.97 24.46 17.61
C GLU A 270 -4.74 25.21 18.70
N ARG A 271 -6.04 25.40 18.46
CA ARG A 271 -7.04 25.74 19.46
C ARG A 271 -7.87 24.51 19.74
N GLY A 272 -7.76 23.97 20.95
CA GLY A 272 -8.49 22.78 21.34
C GLY A 272 -7.84 22.07 22.52
N ILE A 273 -7.55 20.78 22.33
CA ILE A 273 -7.24 19.85 23.41
C ILE A 273 -5.79 20.00 23.89
N GLY A 274 -4.82 20.02 22.96
CA GLY A 274 -3.39 19.97 23.30
C GLY A 274 -2.71 21.33 23.36
N TYR A 275 -3.37 22.40 22.89
CA TYR A 275 -2.77 23.71 22.62
C TYR A 275 -1.43 23.57 21.88
N ALA A 276 -1.40 22.65 20.91
CA ALA A 276 -0.19 22.33 20.18
C ALA A 276 0.28 23.49 19.31
N ASN A 277 1.58 23.63 19.16
CA ASN A 277 2.20 24.55 18.20
C ASN A 277 3.06 23.75 17.21
N GLY A 278 3.22 24.29 16.00
CA GLY A 278 3.79 23.50 14.92
C GLY A 278 4.20 24.28 13.68
N LYS A 279 4.67 23.51 12.70
CA LYS A 279 4.95 23.96 11.34
C LYS A 279 4.14 23.16 10.34
N ALA A 280 3.42 23.86 9.49
CA ALA A 280 2.58 23.33 8.44
C ALA A 280 3.20 23.55 7.06
N TYR A 281 2.98 22.59 6.19
CA TYR A 281 3.44 22.58 4.81
C TYR A 281 2.32 22.11 3.91
N LEU A 282 2.29 22.65 2.69
CA LEU A 282 1.32 22.25 1.69
C LEU A 282 2.06 21.94 0.40
N TYR A 283 2.10 20.66 0.06
CA TYR A 283 2.75 20.16 -1.15
C TYR A 283 1.67 19.63 -2.09
N GLY A 284 1.30 20.44 -3.09
CA GLY A 284 0.15 20.14 -3.94
C GLY A 284 -1.15 20.19 -3.15
N ASN A 285 -1.75 19.03 -2.88
CA ASN A 285 -2.94 18.89 -2.05
C ASN A 285 -2.67 18.18 -0.72
N ILE A 286 -1.40 17.95 -0.34
CA ILE A 286 -1.06 17.33 0.94
C ILE A 286 -0.80 18.42 1.97
N LEU A 287 -1.70 18.56 2.95
CA LEU A 287 -1.52 19.41 4.12
C LEU A 287 -0.84 18.59 5.22
N HIS A 288 0.40 18.93 5.54
CA HIS A 288 1.17 18.32 6.62
C HIS A 288 1.35 19.33 7.76
N ILE A 289 1.23 18.91 9.01
CA ILE A 289 1.51 19.73 10.20
C ILE A 289 2.35 18.91 11.18
N ASP A 290 3.63 19.25 11.34
CA ASP A 290 4.40 18.77 12.49
C ASP A 290 4.00 19.58 13.72
N TRP A 291 3.71 18.90 14.83
CA TRP A 291 3.18 19.54 16.04
C TRP A 291 3.84 19.02 17.31
N GLN A 292 3.80 19.84 18.35
CA GLN A 292 4.21 19.50 19.72
C GLN A 292 3.33 20.21 20.74
N THR A 293 3.14 19.61 21.91
CA THR A 293 2.44 20.21 23.06
C THR A 293 3.42 20.53 24.19
N ASN A 294 3.02 21.43 25.09
CA ASN A 294 3.80 21.74 26.31
C ASN A 294 3.84 20.57 27.32
N THR A 295 2.99 19.56 27.14
CA THR A 295 2.93 18.35 27.97
C THR A 295 3.86 17.23 27.48
N GLY A 296 4.66 17.48 26.44
CA GLY A 296 5.67 16.55 25.95
C GLY A 296 5.21 15.57 24.87
N TYR A 297 3.99 15.73 24.34
CA TYR A 297 3.54 14.98 23.16
C TYR A 297 3.99 15.68 21.89
N SER A 298 4.33 14.90 20.87
CA SER A 298 4.63 15.43 19.54
C SER A 298 4.25 14.44 18.47
N GLY A 299 4.12 14.92 17.25
CA GLY A 299 3.66 14.11 16.14
C GLY A 299 3.53 14.90 14.86
N TYR A 300 2.78 14.34 13.92
CA TYR A 300 2.33 15.08 12.75
C TYR A 300 0.90 14.72 12.37
N TYR A 301 0.23 15.67 11.74
CA TYR A 301 -0.94 15.41 10.92
C TYR A 301 -0.52 15.43 9.45
N GLU A 302 -1.10 14.56 8.64
CA GLU A 302 -0.98 14.63 7.19
C GLU A 302 -2.35 14.32 6.57
N TRP A 303 -2.93 15.28 5.86
CA TRP A 303 -4.20 15.13 5.16
C TRP A 303 -4.04 15.36 3.66
N THR A 304 -4.69 14.52 2.87
CA THR A 304 -4.90 14.76 1.45
C THR A 304 -6.18 15.59 1.29
N LEU A 305 -6.02 16.82 0.82
CA LEU A 305 -7.11 17.77 0.59
C LEU A 305 -7.89 17.44 -0.68
N ASP A 306 -9.16 17.82 -0.65
CA ASP A 306 -10.10 17.72 -1.75
C ASP A 306 -9.81 18.69 -2.89
N GLY A 307 -10.49 18.49 -4.02
CA GLY A 307 -10.29 19.31 -5.22
C GLY A 307 -10.65 20.79 -5.06
N ASN A 308 -11.33 21.15 -3.97
CA ASN A 308 -11.64 22.52 -3.62
C ASN A 308 -10.76 23.05 -2.48
N CYS A 309 -9.80 22.25 -1.99
CA CYS A 309 -8.95 22.53 -0.85
C CYS A 309 -9.74 22.91 0.41
N SER A 310 -10.93 22.31 0.58
CA SER A 310 -11.91 22.68 1.60
C SER A 310 -12.12 21.61 2.66
N SER A 311 -11.76 20.38 2.36
CA SER A 311 -11.73 19.27 3.31
C SER A 311 -10.64 18.27 2.93
N GLY A 312 -10.33 17.33 3.80
CA GLY A 312 -9.32 16.31 3.53
C GLY A 312 -9.41 15.14 4.49
N ILE A 313 -8.80 14.02 4.08
CA ILE A 313 -8.72 12.80 4.87
C ILE A 313 -7.25 12.44 5.01
N GLY A 314 -6.88 11.92 6.17
CA GLY A 314 -5.49 11.77 6.54
C GLY A 314 -5.27 10.99 7.81
N THR A 315 -4.12 11.23 8.42
CA THR A 315 -3.68 10.55 9.64
C THR A 315 -3.07 11.52 10.63
N LEU A 316 -3.32 11.25 11.90
CA LEU A 316 -2.52 11.72 13.03
C LEU A 316 -1.50 10.63 13.37
N VAL A 317 -0.23 11.01 13.52
CA VAL A 317 0.83 10.11 13.99
C VAL A 317 1.48 10.72 15.21
N PHE A 318 1.53 9.96 16.31
CA PHE A 318 2.29 10.34 17.50
C PHE A 318 3.74 9.88 17.37
N LYS A 319 4.69 10.79 17.59
CA LYS A 319 6.14 10.54 17.63
C LYS A 319 6.64 10.39 19.07
N THR A 320 6.11 11.21 19.99
CA THR A 320 6.48 11.20 21.42
C THR A 320 5.23 11.19 22.29
N GLY A 321 5.29 10.45 23.41
CA GLY A 321 4.20 10.28 24.38
C GLY A 321 3.21 9.17 24.02
N ARG A 322 3.06 8.89 22.72
CA ARG A 322 2.30 7.77 22.13
C ARG A 322 3.01 7.29 20.86
N THR A 323 2.70 6.06 20.41
CA THR A 323 3.34 5.43 19.24
C THR A 323 2.33 4.94 18.20
N ASP A 324 1.06 5.28 18.36
CA ASP A 324 -0.01 4.89 17.44
C ASP A 324 -0.24 5.94 16.34
N SER A 325 -0.84 5.45 15.25
CA SER A 325 -1.33 6.27 14.14
C SER A 325 -2.85 6.11 14.05
N LEU A 326 -3.54 7.23 13.92
CA LEU A 326 -5.00 7.30 13.92
C LEU A 326 -5.48 8.00 12.66
N LYS A 327 -6.63 7.56 12.14
CA LYS A 327 -7.30 8.25 11.03
C LYS A 327 -7.78 9.62 11.49
N SER A 328 -7.64 10.62 10.64
CA SER A 328 -8.03 12.00 10.92
C SER A 328 -8.70 12.62 9.68
N THR A 329 -9.67 13.50 9.90
CA THR A 329 -10.29 14.31 8.85
C THR A 329 -10.02 15.78 9.12
N VAL A 330 -10.04 16.60 8.07
CA VAL A 330 -9.86 18.06 8.19
C VAL A 330 -10.86 18.80 7.32
N LYS A 331 -11.30 19.97 7.77
CA LYS A 331 -12.19 20.86 7.03
C LYS A 331 -11.77 22.31 7.20
N LYS A 332 -11.64 23.04 6.10
CA LYS A 332 -11.37 24.48 6.11
C LYS A 332 -12.60 25.23 6.61
N TYR A 333 -12.39 26.13 7.56
CA TYR A 333 -13.37 27.09 8.06
C TYR A 333 -13.48 28.28 7.11
#